data_AF-A0A2H3KBX2-F1
#
_entry.id   AF-A0A2H3KBX2-F1
#
_cell.length_a   1.000
_cell.length_b   1.000
_cell.length_c   1.000
_cell.angle_alpha   90.00
_cell.angle_beta   90.00
_cell.angle_gamma   90.00
#
_symmetry.space_group_name_H-M   'P 1'
#
loop_
_entity.id
_entity.type
_entity.pdbx_description
1 polymer ?
#
loop_
_entity_poly.entity_id
_entity_poly.type
_entity_poly.pdbx_seq_one_letter_code
_entity_poly.pdbx_strand_id
1 'polypeptide(L)'
;MAKQFIRVAKTNASKNKVQLLIIKHFLLIDKTLYCNLNEAVNMVKQIFESALKEYTGNAKIPELKRFDTDKNTLVYFVEDLIYIDIHTVLNDFTQ
;
A
#
# COMPACT_ATOMS: atom_id res chain seq x y z
N MET A 1 -16.61 15.01 -3.91
CA MET A 1 -15.17 14.69 -3.88
C MET A 1 -15.02 13.19 -3.77
N ALA A 2 -14.29 12.56 -4.68
CA ALA A 2 -14.05 11.12 -4.62
C ALA A 2 -13.04 10.82 -3.51
N LYS A 3 -13.38 9.90 -2.61
CA LYS A 3 -12.46 9.43 -1.54
C LYS A 3 -11.61 8.29 -2.08
N GLN A 4 -10.49 8.03 -1.43
CA GLN A 4 -9.60 6.92 -1.80
C GLN A 4 -9.51 5.94 -0.66
N PHE A 5 -9.69 4.67 -0.96
CA PHE A 5 -9.66 3.58 0.02
C PHE A 5 -8.45 2.70 -0.25
N ILE A 6 -7.58 2.56 0.76
CA ILE A 6 -6.44 1.64 0.69
C ILE A 6 -6.89 0.26 1.14
N ARG A 7 -6.59 -0.76 0.34
CA ARG A 7 -6.81 -2.17 0.65
C ARG A 7 -5.51 -2.94 0.48
N VAL A 8 -5.08 -3.66 1.51
CA VAL A 8 -4.02 -4.66 1.37
C VAL A 8 -4.65 -5.92 0.79
N ALA A 9 -4.47 -6.13 -0.52
CA ALA A 9 -5.19 -7.13 -1.30
C ALA A 9 -4.63 -8.55 -1.13
N LYS A 10 -3.31 -8.67 -1.01
CA LYS A 10 -2.63 -9.96 -0.87
C LYS A 10 -1.37 -9.80 -0.04
N THR A 11 -1.19 -10.71 0.92
CA THR A 11 0.04 -10.87 1.70
C THR A 11 0.46 -12.33 1.64
N ASN A 12 1.59 -12.60 0.99
CA ASN A 12 2.20 -13.91 0.98
C ASN A 12 3.11 -14.08 2.20
N ALA A 13 3.22 -15.29 2.72
CA ALA A 13 4.15 -15.60 3.79
C ALA A 13 5.59 -15.39 3.31
N SER A 14 6.38 -14.61 4.06
CA SER A 14 7.79 -14.38 3.77
C SER A 14 8.67 -14.73 4.97
N LYS A 15 9.87 -15.25 4.70
CA LYS A 15 10.94 -15.45 5.69
C LYS A 15 11.87 -14.24 5.81
N ASN A 16 11.77 -13.25 4.91
CA ASN A 16 12.59 -12.04 4.97
C ASN A 16 12.01 -11.08 6.02
N LYS A 17 12.84 -10.73 7.02
CA LYS A 17 12.46 -9.82 8.11
C LYS A 17 11.98 -8.45 7.61
N VAL A 18 12.58 -7.91 6.54
CA VAL A 18 12.19 -6.63 5.94
C VAL A 18 10.76 -6.72 5.42
N GLN A 19 10.46 -7.78 4.67
CA GLN A 19 9.15 -7.99 4.08
C GLN A 19 8.08 -8.21 5.16
N LEU A 20 8.39 -8.93 6.25
CA LEU A 20 7.49 -9.06 7.39
C LEU A 20 7.19 -7.73 8.07
N LEU A 21 8.20 -6.86 8.19
CA LEU A 21 8.06 -5.55 8.83
C LEU A 21 7.24 -4.59 7.94
N ILE A 22 7.45 -4.64 6.64
CA ILE A 22 6.63 -3.96 5.63
C ILE A 22 5.17 -4.43 5.71
N ILE A 23 4.90 -5.75 5.78
CA ILE A 23 3.53 -6.28 5.95
C ILE A 23 2.88 -5.69 7.20
N LYS A 24 3.58 -5.71 8.34
CA LYS A 24 3.06 -5.16 9.60
C LYS A 24 2.68 -3.69 9.46
N HIS A 25 3.50 -2.88 8.82
CA HIS A 25 3.21 -1.47 8.63
C HIS A 25 2.04 -1.24 7.67
N PHE A 26 1.97 -2.00 6.57
CA PHE A 26 0.86 -1.87 5.62
C PHE A 26 -0.48 -2.29 6.21
N LEU A 27 -0.51 -3.24 7.14
CA LEU A 27 -1.73 -3.59 7.87
C LEU A 27 -2.26 -2.45 8.75
N LEU A 28 -1.42 -1.48 9.15
CA LEU A 28 -1.88 -0.31 9.92
C LEU A 28 -2.67 0.68 9.06
N ILE A 29 -2.40 0.70 7.75
CA ILE A 29 -3.12 1.54 6.79
C ILE A 29 -4.12 0.73 5.96
N ASP A 30 -4.35 -0.54 6.31
CA ASP A 30 -5.39 -1.31 5.65
C ASP A 30 -6.76 -0.71 5.99
N LYS A 31 -7.59 -0.56 4.98
CA LYS A 31 -8.95 -0.01 5.06
C LYS A 31 -9.04 1.45 5.51
N THR A 32 -7.95 2.21 5.41
CA THR A 32 -7.99 3.65 5.67
C THR A 32 -8.53 4.42 4.46
N LEU A 33 -9.25 5.51 4.76
CA LEU A 33 -9.84 6.42 3.78
C LEU A 33 -9.06 7.73 3.73
N TYR A 34 -8.76 8.19 2.52
CA TYR A 34 -8.07 9.45 2.25
C TYR A 34 -8.93 10.38 1.40
N CYS A 35 -8.66 11.68 1.50
CA CYS A 35 -9.45 12.70 0.81
C CYS A 35 -9.16 12.76 -0.69
N ASN A 36 -7.98 12.32 -1.12
CA ASN A 36 -7.54 12.33 -2.52
C ASN A 36 -6.47 11.26 -2.79
N LEU A 37 -6.18 11.03 -4.07
CA LEU A 37 -5.22 10.01 -4.52
C LEU A 37 -3.79 10.33 -4.09
N ASN A 38 -3.41 11.61 -4.12
CA ASN A 38 -2.07 12.02 -3.73
C ASN A 38 -1.77 11.71 -2.24
N GLU A 39 -2.74 11.93 -1.35
CA GLU A 39 -2.62 11.56 0.07
C GLU A 39 -2.46 10.06 0.25
N ALA A 40 -3.30 9.25 -0.41
CA ALA A 40 -3.22 7.79 -0.32
C ALA A 40 -1.87 7.27 -0.84
N VAL A 41 -1.41 7.78 -1.99
CA VAL A 41 -0.11 7.45 -2.58
C VAL A 41 1.05 7.86 -1.67
N ASN A 42 1.01 9.07 -1.12
CA ASN A 42 2.04 9.55 -0.21
C ASN A 42 2.09 8.70 1.06
N MET A 43 0.94 8.30 1.60
CA MET A 43 0.90 7.42 2.76
C MET A 43 1.54 6.06 2.48
N VAL A 44 1.24 5.44 1.33
CA VAL A 44 1.87 4.16 0.94
C VAL A 44 3.40 4.27 0.89
N LYS A 45 3.92 5.35 0.29
CA LYS A 45 5.37 5.61 0.24
C LYS A 45 5.97 5.85 1.63
N GLN A 46 5.32 6.67 2.45
CA GLN A 46 5.79 6.98 3.80
C GLN A 46 5.82 5.75 4.71
N ILE A 47 4.82 4.88 4.60
CA ILE A 47 4.75 3.62 5.34
C ILE A 47 5.85 2.67 4.90
N PHE A 48 6.08 2.55 3.60
CA PHE A 48 7.18 1.76 3.07
C PHE A 48 8.54 2.27 3.55
N GLU A 49 8.80 3.58 3.45
CA GLU A 49 10.04 4.18 3.94
C GLU A 49 10.23 4.02 5.45
N SER A 50 9.15 4.16 6.23
CA SER A 50 9.19 3.95 7.69
C SER A 50 9.59 2.52 8.03
N ALA A 51 9.00 1.53 7.34
CA ALA A 51 9.38 0.14 7.49
C ALA A 51 10.86 -0.11 7.11
N LEU A 52 11.36 0.54 6.05
CA LEU A 52 12.77 0.42 5.68
C LEU A 52 13.71 1.05 6.71
N LYS A 53 13.33 2.18 7.31
CA LYS A 53 14.13 2.86 8.35
C LYS A 53 14.19 2.08 9.67
N GLU A 54 13.10 1.41 10.03
CA GLU A 54 13.07 0.56 11.24
C GLU A 54 13.95 -0.70 11.08
N TYR A 55 14.15 -1.15 9.84
CA TYR A 55 15.01 -2.29 9.57
C TYR A 55 16.50 -1.93 9.65
N THR A 56 17.18 -2.44 10.67
CA THR A 56 18.62 -2.20 10.93
C THR A 56 19.56 -3.31 10.40
N GLY A 57 19.06 -4.22 9.56
CA GLY A 57 19.85 -5.35 9.04
C GLY A 57 20.41 -5.15 7.63
N ASN A 58 21.14 -6.15 7.14
CA ASN A 58 21.77 -6.15 5.81
C ASN A 58 21.00 -6.96 4.76
N ALA A 59 19.74 -7.34 5.02
CA ALA A 59 18.95 -8.06 4.01
C ALA A 59 18.67 -7.18 2.79
N LYS A 60 18.49 -7.84 1.63
CA LYS A 60 18.09 -7.17 0.39
C LYS A 60 16.81 -6.36 0.62
N ILE A 61 16.89 -5.06 0.31
CA ILE A 61 15.76 -4.14 0.35
C ILE A 61 14.83 -4.50 -0.82
N PRO A 62 13.55 -4.79 -0.55
CA PRO A 62 12.60 -5.08 -1.62
C PRO A 62 12.25 -3.81 -2.39
N GLU A 63 11.83 -3.93 -3.64
CA GLU A 63 11.39 -2.79 -4.46
C GLU A 63 9.89 -2.57 -4.34
N LEU A 64 9.49 -1.31 -4.17
CA LEU A 64 8.09 -0.89 -4.29
C LEU A 64 7.81 -0.52 -5.76
N LYS A 65 6.99 -1.31 -6.42
CA LYS A 65 6.57 -1.09 -7.80
C LYS A 65 5.13 -0.61 -7.85
N ARG A 66 4.80 0.13 -8.90
CA ARG A 66 3.45 0.63 -9.19
C ARG A 66 3.02 0.13 -10.56
N PHE A 67 1.76 -0.26 -10.67
CA PHE A 67 1.08 -0.40 -11.95
C PHE A 67 -0.37 0.09 -11.84
N ASP A 68 -0.85 0.68 -12.93
CA ASP A 68 -2.24 1.11 -13.03
C ASP A 68 -3.02 -0.04 -13.69
N THR A 69 -3.95 -0.67 -12.96
CA THR A 69 -4.78 -1.77 -13.47
C THR A 69 -5.97 -1.26 -14.25
N ASP A 70 -6.69 -0.30 -13.69
CA ASP A 70 -7.95 0.23 -14.23
C ASP A 70 -8.04 1.73 -13.95
N LYS A 71 -8.98 2.42 -14.60
CA LYS A 71 -9.20 3.88 -14.42
C LYS A 71 -9.43 4.31 -12.96
N ASN A 72 -9.88 3.38 -12.11
CA ASN A 72 -10.27 3.66 -10.72
C ASN A 72 -9.43 2.92 -9.68
N THR A 73 -8.38 2.20 -10.08
CA THR A 73 -7.57 1.39 -9.17
C THR A 73 -6.10 1.48 -9.51
N LEU A 74 -5.33 1.95 -8.53
CA LEU A 74 -3.88 2.06 -8.60
C LEU A 74 -3.29 1.02 -7.66
N VAL A 75 -2.40 0.18 -8.17
CA VAL A 75 -1.83 -0.93 -7.40
C VAL A 75 -0.36 -0.69 -7.13
N TYR A 76 0.00 -0.81 -5.86
CA TYR A 76 1.37 -0.91 -5.41
C TYR A 76 1.69 -2.35 -5.04
N PHE A 77 2.89 -2.81 -5.38
CA PHE A 77 3.33 -4.14 -4.98
C PHE A 77 4.80 -4.18 -4.59
N VAL A 78 5.11 -5.11 -3.69
CA VAL A 78 6.46 -5.33 -3.15
C VAL A 78 6.90 -6.75 -3.49
N GLU A 79 7.84 -6.89 -4.43
CA GLU A 79 8.45 -8.17 -4.86
C GLU A 79 7.46 -9.37 -4.92
N ASP A 80 6.27 -9.17 -5.51
CA ASP A 80 5.18 -10.16 -5.66
C ASP A 80 4.59 -10.75 -4.36
N LEU A 81 4.95 -10.18 -3.21
CA LEU A 81 4.53 -10.65 -1.89
C LEU A 81 3.38 -9.86 -1.30
N ILE A 82 3.36 -8.56 -1.55
CA ILE A 82 2.36 -7.64 -1.01
C ILE A 82 1.74 -6.89 -2.17
N TYR A 83 0.41 -6.91 -2.25
CA TYR A 83 -0.36 -6.09 -3.19
C TYR A 83 -1.23 -5.13 -2.38
N ILE A 84 -1.18 -3.86 -2.76
CA ILE A 84 -1.88 -2.75 -2.12
C ILE A 84 -2.68 -2.04 -3.21
N ASP A 85 -3.99 -2.13 -3.10
CA ASP A 85 -4.92 -1.52 -4.04
C ASP A 85 -5.41 -0.20 -3.46
N ILE A 86 -5.29 0.87 -4.22
CA ILE A 86 -5.90 2.17 -3.91
C ILE A 86 -7.13 2.31 -4.80
N HIS A 87 -8.30 2.18 -4.20
CA HIS A 87 -9.58 2.28 -4.90
C HIS A 87 -10.15 3.68 -4.79
N THR A 88 -10.61 4.23 -5.91
CA THR A 88 -11.43 5.44 -5.90
C THR A 88 -12.88 5.10 -5.51
N VAL A 89 -13.32 5.65 -4.40
CA VAL A 89 -14.72 5.58 -3.93
C VAL A 89 -15.47 6.78 -4.47
N LEU A 90 -16.38 6.52 -5.41
CA LEU A 90 -17.38 7.48 -5.84
C LEU A 90 -18.53 7.45 -4.83
N ASN A 91 -18.89 8.61 -4.27
CA ASN A 91 -20.09 8.72 -3.45
C ASN A 91 -21.30 8.63 -4.38
N ASP A 92 -21.86 7.43 -4.58
CA ASP A 92 -23.12 7.20 -5.28
C ASP A 92 -24.35 7.49 -4.39
N PHE A 93 -24.34 8.61 -3.67
CA PHE A 93 -25.51 9.08 -2.89
C PHE A 93 -26.18 10.30 -3.55
N THR A 94 -26.27 10.28 -4.88
CA THR A 94 -27.27 11.06 -5.62
C THR A 94 -28.34 10.11 -6.15
N GLN A 95 -29.27 9.73 -5.27
CA GLN A 95 -30.64 9.39 -5.64
C GLN A 95 -31.58 10.29 -4.84
#